data_AF-A0A963DCH9-F1
#
_entry.id   AF-A0A963DCH9-F1
#
_cell.length_a   1.000
_cell.length_b   1.000
_cell.length_c   1.000
_cell.angle_alpha   90.00
_cell.angle_beta   90.00
_cell.angle_gamma   90.00
#
_symmetry.space_group_name_H-M   'P 1'
#
loop_
_entity.id
_entity.type
_entity.pdbx_description
1 polymer ?
#
loop_
_entity_poly.entity_id
_entity_poly.type
_entity_poly.pdbx_seq_one_letter_code
_entity_poly.pdbx_strand_id
1 'polypeptide(L)'
;MLLEALVACAGVTLNAVATALGIALRDATLSAEGDLDFRGTLGLDREVPVGFRAIRLAVTLDTDAPQEQIDTLLRLTERYCVVFQTLAHPPSLSVALAGPASG
;
A
#
# COMPACT_ATOMS: atom_id res chain seq x y z
N MET A 1 -10.04 4.07 -3.88
CA MET A 1 -8.91 4.10 -4.82
C MET A 1 -7.50 3.96 -4.19
N LEU A 2 -7.02 4.80 -3.26
CA LEU A 2 -5.61 4.69 -2.79
C LEU A 2 -5.30 3.33 -2.12
N LEU A 3 -6.12 2.91 -1.15
CA LEU A 3 -5.94 1.62 -0.47
C LEU A 3 -6.16 0.43 -1.40
N GLU A 4 -7.06 0.55 -2.37
CA GLU A 4 -7.24 -0.47 -3.43
C GLU A 4 -5.97 -0.62 -4.27
N ALA A 5 -5.33 0.48 -4.66
CA ALA A 5 -4.07 0.44 -5.40
C ALA A 5 -2.95 -0.22 -4.57
N LEU A 6 -2.91 0.04 -3.25
CA LEU A 6 -1.99 -0.62 -2.33
C LEU A 6 -2.25 -2.13 -2.28
N VAL A 7 -3.49 -2.56 -2.07
CA VAL A 7 -3.86 -3.98 -2.02
C VAL A 7 -3.53 -4.68 -3.34
N ALA A 8 -3.89 -4.07 -4.47
CA ALA A 8 -3.63 -4.62 -5.80
C ALA A 8 -2.12 -4.76 -6.06
N CYS A 9 -1.34 -3.71 -5.79
CA CYS A 9 0.10 -3.74 -5.99
C CYS A 9 0.79 -4.77 -5.06
N ALA A 10 0.45 -4.78 -3.77
CA ALA A 10 1.00 -5.74 -2.83
C ALA A 10 0.63 -7.19 -3.20
N GLY A 11 -0.60 -7.42 -3.67
CA GLY A 11 -1.06 -8.74 -4.09
C GLY A 11 -0.29 -9.30 -5.28
N VAL A 12 -0.09 -8.49 -6.34
CA VAL A 12 0.70 -8.92 -7.50
C VAL A 12 2.18 -9.12 -7.14
N THR A 13 2.74 -8.26 -6.30
CA THR A 13 4.12 -8.41 -5.81
C THR A 13 4.27 -9.69 -5.00
N LEU A 14 3.34 -9.96 -4.07
CA LEU A 14 3.36 -11.16 -3.23
C LEU A 14 3.31 -12.43 -4.08
N ASN A 15 2.42 -12.47 -5.08
CA ASN A 15 2.30 -13.62 -5.98
C ASN A 15 3.60 -13.85 -6.78
N ALA A 16 4.22 -12.78 -7.29
CA ALA A 16 5.48 -12.86 -8.02
C ALA A 16 6.64 -13.34 -7.12
N VAL A 17 6.73 -12.82 -5.89
CA VAL A 17 7.76 -13.23 -4.92
C VAL A 17 7.55 -14.69 -4.50
N ALA A 18 6.31 -15.10 -4.22
CA ALA A 18 6.00 -16.50 -3.87
C ALA A 18 6.44 -17.45 -4.98
N THR A 19 6.14 -17.10 -6.24
CA THR A 19 6.59 -17.84 -7.42
C THR A 19 8.12 -17.94 -7.48
N ALA A 20 8.83 -16.82 -7.29
CA ALA A 20 10.29 -16.78 -7.33
C ALA A 20 10.96 -17.60 -6.20
N LEU A 21 10.31 -17.68 -5.04
CA LEU A 21 10.77 -18.47 -3.89
C LEU A 21 10.33 -19.94 -3.93
N GLY A 22 9.52 -20.33 -4.92
CA GLY A 22 8.97 -21.69 -5.01
C GLY A 22 7.92 -22.01 -3.93
N ILE A 23 7.27 -20.99 -3.37
CA ILE A 23 6.23 -21.14 -2.35
C ILE A 23 4.88 -21.38 -3.03
N ALA A 24 4.26 -22.53 -2.77
CA ALA A 24 2.93 -22.84 -3.26
C ALA A 24 1.87 -22.15 -2.39
N LEU A 25 1.14 -21.20 -2.97
CA LEU A 25 -0.03 -20.56 -2.35
C LEU A 25 -1.30 -21.17 -2.93
N ARG A 26 -2.16 -21.71 -2.08
CA ARG A 26 -3.52 -22.16 -2.47
C ARG A 26 -4.46 -20.97 -2.56
N ASP A 27 -4.39 -20.08 -1.59
CA ASP A 27 -5.13 -18.83 -1.54
C ASP A 27 -4.31 -17.73 -0.84
N ALA A 28 -4.60 -16.49 -1.17
CA ALA A 28 -4.01 -15.31 -0.53
C ALA A 28 -5.01 -14.15 -0.56
N THR A 29 -5.41 -13.69 0.63
CA THR A 29 -6.30 -12.54 0.80
C THR A 29 -5.53 -11.39 1.41
N LEU A 30 -5.59 -10.21 0.78
CA LEU A 30 -4.99 -8.98 1.27
C LEU A 30 -6.09 -7.96 1.57
N SER A 31 -5.94 -7.25 2.68
CA SER A 31 -6.86 -6.17 3.07
C SER A 31 -6.06 -4.98 3.60
N ALA A 32 -6.53 -3.77 3.32
CA ALA A 32 -5.91 -2.55 3.81
C ALA A 32 -6.93 -1.65 4.49
N GLU A 33 -6.54 -1.09 5.62
CA GLU A 33 -7.31 -0.12 6.39
C GLU A 33 -6.50 1.16 6.59
N GLY A 34 -7.16 2.29 6.79
CA GLY A 34 -6.48 3.53 7.13
C GLY A 34 -7.34 4.50 7.92
N ASP A 35 -6.67 5.32 8.73
CA ASP A 35 -7.30 6.33 9.58
C ASP A 35 -7.24 7.69 8.91
N LEU A 36 -8.38 8.38 8.84
CA LEU A 36 -8.48 9.71 8.22
C LEU A 36 -9.40 10.60 9.04
N ASP A 37 -9.07 11.89 9.08
CA ASP A 37 -9.87 12.93 9.74
C ASP A 37 -10.28 13.98 8.70
N PHE A 38 -11.54 13.89 8.26
CA PHE A 38 -12.06 14.73 7.17
C PHE A 38 -12.11 16.21 7.53
N ARG A 39 -11.99 16.60 8.81
CA ARG A 39 -11.98 18.02 9.20
C ARG A 39 -10.86 18.80 8.53
N GLY A 40 -9.69 18.18 8.33
CA GLY A 40 -8.58 18.79 7.59
C GLY A 40 -8.93 18.96 6.11
N THR A 41 -9.39 17.89 5.45
CA THR A 41 -9.74 17.91 4.02
C THR A 41 -10.87 18.91 3.70
N LEU A 42 -11.85 19.02 4.59
CA LEU A 42 -12.98 19.93 4.45
C LEU A 42 -12.68 21.36 4.94
N GLY A 43 -11.47 21.62 5.44
CA GLY A 43 -11.05 22.94 5.92
C GLY A 43 -11.75 23.40 7.21
N LEU A 44 -12.32 22.47 7.97
CA LEU A 44 -13.03 22.75 9.24
C LEU A 44 -12.07 22.92 10.41
N ASP A 45 -10.88 22.31 10.34
CA ASP A 45 -9.83 22.41 11.36
C ASP A 45 -8.47 22.45 10.66
N ARG A 46 -7.70 23.52 10.87
CA ARG A 46 -6.39 23.74 10.22
C ARG A 46 -5.26 22.97 10.90
N GLU A 47 -5.46 22.54 12.15
CA GLU A 47 -4.46 21.77 12.89
C GLU A 47 -4.55 20.26 12.55
N VAL A 48 -5.63 19.85 11.88
CA VAL A 48 -5.82 18.47 11.41
C VAL A 48 -5.08 18.27 10.08
N PRO A 49 -4.07 17.38 10.00
CA PRO A 49 -3.37 17.11 8.75
C PRO A 49 -4.30 16.42 7.74
N VAL A 50 -4.18 16.83 6.48
CA VAL A 50 -4.89 16.22 5.35
C VAL A 50 -4.22 14.92 4.93
N GLY A 51 -5.00 13.85 4.79
CA GLY A 51 -4.53 12.54 4.33
C GLY A 51 -4.68 11.44 5.38
N PHE A 52 -4.14 10.26 5.07
CA PHE A 52 -4.13 9.14 6.00
C PHE A 52 -3.10 9.36 7.11
N ARG A 53 -3.49 9.13 8.36
CA ARG A 53 -2.59 9.19 9.53
C ARG A 53 -1.86 7.87 9.76
N ALA A 54 -2.52 6.77 9.43
CA ALA A 54 -1.98 5.43 9.48
C ALA A 54 -2.65 4.59 8.40
N ILE A 55 -1.88 3.69 7.81
CA ILE A 55 -2.35 2.67 6.87
C ILE A 55 -1.81 1.33 7.38
N ARG A 56 -2.65 0.30 7.37
CA ARG A 56 -2.30 -1.06 7.80
C ARG A 56 -2.69 -2.02 6.69
N LEU A 57 -1.73 -2.83 6.24
CA LEU A 57 -1.95 -3.90 5.26
C LEU A 57 -1.87 -5.24 5.99
N ALA A 58 -2.91 -6.05 5.90
CA ALA A 58 -2.98 -7.40 6.44
C ALA A 58 -3.01 -8.42 5.30
N VAL A 59 -2.28 -9.52 5.48
CA VAL A 59 -2.18 -10.62 4.53
C VAL A 59 -2.58 -11.91 5.24
N THR A 60 -3.52 -12.65 4.66
CA THR A 60 -3.89 -14.01 5.07
C THR A 60 -3.50 -14.96 3.96
N LEU A 61 -2.76 -16.02 4.28
CA LEU A 61 -2.23 -16.98 3.31
C LEU A 61 -2.72 -18.39 3.65
N ASP A 62 -3.10 -19.15 2.61
CA ASP A 62 -3.26 -20.60 2.69
C ASP A 62 -2.09 -21.28 1.97
N THR A 63 -1.18 -21.84 2.77
CA THR A 63 0.04 -22.50 2.29
C THR A 63 0.60 -23.45 3.36
N ASP A 64 1.37 -24.45 2.95
CA ASP A 64 2.11 -25.36 3.84
C ASP A 64 3.57 -24.91 4.04
N ALA A 65 3.93 -23.73 3.53
CA ALA A 65 5.28 -23.18 3.68
C ALA A 65 5.62 -22.96 5.17
N PRO A 66 6.86 -23.25 5.59
CA PRO A 66 7.30 -22.98 6.96
C PRO A 66 7.30 -21.48 7.25
N GLN A 67 7.11 -21.11 8.51
CA GLN A 67 7.00 -19.71 8.94
C GLN A 67 8.15 -18.83 8.45
N GLU A 68 9.38 -19.34 8.43
CA GLU A 68 10.55 -18.59 7.95
C GLU A 68 10.44 -18.17 6.46
N GLN A 69 9.84 -19.03 5.63
CA GLN A 69 9.55 -18.71 4.23
C GLN A 69 8.42 -17.69 4.11
N ILE A 70 7.39 -17.79 4.96
CA ILE A 70 6.30 -16.80 5.03
C ILE A 70 6.84 -15.43 5.44
N ASP A 71 7.69 -15.35 6.46
CA ASP A 71 8.31 -14.11 6.92
C ASP A 71 9.18 -13.49 5.82
N THR A 72 9.90 -14.33 5.07
CA THR A 72 10.68 -13.90 3.92
C THR A 72 9.80 -13.39 2.79
N LEU A 73 8.70 -14.08 2.47
CA LEU A 73 7.71 -13.66 1.49
C LEU A 73 7.13 -12.28 1.85
N LEU A 74 6.71 -12.07 3.10
CA LEU A 74 6.14 -10.81 3.56
C LEU A 74 7.18 -9.68 3.49
N ARG A 75 8.39 -9.91 4.00
CA ARG A 75 9.49 -8.93 3.96
C ARG A 75 9.83 -8.50 2.53
N LEU A 76 9.88 -9.45 1.59
CA LEU A 76 10.18 -9.14 0.19
C LEU A 76 8.98 -8.48 -0.51
N THR A 77 7.75 -8.85 -0.15
CA THR A 77 6.54 -8.18 -0.64
C THR A 77 6.54 -6.71 -0.22
N GLU A 78 6.82 -6.42 1.05
CA GLU A 78 6.93 -5.06 1.56
C GLU A 78 8.01 -4.27 0.82
N ARG A 79 9.20 -4.89 0.66
CA ARG A 79 10.36 -4.27 0.00
C ARG A 79 10.12 -3.94 -1.48
N TYR A 80 9.42 -4.80 -2.20
CA TYR A 80 9.26 -4.69 -3.66
C TYR A 80 7.90 -4.14 -4.10
N CYS A 81 6.93 -3.97 -3.19
CA CYS A 81 5.67 -3.33 -3.50
C CYS A 81 5.89 -1.83 -3.75
N VAL A 82 5.79 -1.42 -5.01
CA VAL A 82 6.04 -0.03 -5.45
C VAL A 82 5.13 0.94 -4.71
N VAL A 83 3.85 0.62 -4.56
CA VAL A 83 2.89 1.49 -3.87
C VAL A 83 3.21 1.60 -2.38
N PHE A 84 3.52 0.49 -1.71
CA PHE A 84 3.92 0.53 -0.30
C PHE A 84 5.17 1.40 -0.11
N GLN A 85 6.20 1.20 -0.92
CA GLN A 85 7.44 1.97 -0.84
C GLN A 85 7.23 3.45 -1.16
N THR A 86 6.36 3.80 -2.12
CA THR A 86 6.00 5.19 -2.45
C THR A 86 5.29 5.89 -1.28
N LEU A 87 4.45 5.16 -0.54
CA LEU A 87 3.76 5.70 0.64
C LEU A 87 4.69 5.83 1.85
N ALA A 88 5.56 4.85 2.07
CA ALA A 88 6.54 4.85 3.18
C ALA A 88 7.66 5.87 2.96
N HIS A 89 8.04 6.09 1.69
CA HIS A 89 9.09 7.02 1.29
C HIS A 89 8.56 7.94 0.19
N PRO A 90 7.84 9.03 0.56
CA PRO A 90 7.19 9.90 -0.39
C PRO A 90 8.18 10.51 -1.39
N PRO A 91 7.94 10.40 -2.70
CA PRO A 91 8.74 11.08 -3.70
C PRO A 91 8.49 12.60 -3.64
N SER A 92 9.31 13.38 -4.34
CA SER A 92 9.00 14.79 -4.58
C SER A 92 7.71 14.89 -5.40
N LEU A 93 6.74 15.66 -4.89
CA LEU A 93 5.45 15.89 -5.54
C LEU A 93 5.33 17.38 -5.89
N SER A 94 4.84 17.65 -7.09
CA SER A 94 4.50 19.00 -7.53
C SER A 94 3.16 19.00 -8.24
N VAL A 95 2.44 20.11 -8.13
CA VAL A 95 1.18 20.35 -8.83
C VAL A 95 1.36 21.62 -9.64
N ALA A 96 1.07 21.55 -10.93
CA ALA A 96 1.15 22.68 -11.84
C ALA A 96 -0.12 22.75 -12.67
N LEU A 97 -0.55 23.97 -12.99
CA LEU A 97 -1.59 24.17 -13.98
C LEU A 97 -1.03 23.86 -15.38
N ALA A 98 -1.63 22.90 -16.07
CA ALA A 98 -1.34 22.65 -17.47
C ALA A 98 -2.32 23.47 -18.35
N GLY A 99 -1.92 24.67 -18.75
CA GLY A 99 -2.72 25.55 -19.61
C GLY A 99 -2.89 26.97 -19.04
N PRO A 100 -3.52 27.89 -19.79
CA PRO A 100 -3.74 29.25 -19.32
C PRO A 100 -4.78 29.27 -18.20
N ALA A 101 -4.44 29.92 -17.07
CA ALA A 101 -5.44 30.37 -16.12
C ALA A 101 -6.21 31.50 -16.81
N SER A 102 -7.40 31.20 -17.34
CA SER A 102 -8.31 32.24 -17.81
C SER A 102 -8.78 33.06 -16.61
N GLY A 103 -8.15 34.22 -16.42
CA GLY A 103 -8.68 35.35 -15.66
C GLY A 103 -9.44 36.29 -16.59
#